data_AF-A0AAD4YVD8-F1
#
_entry.id   AF-A0AAD4YVD8-F1
#
_cell.length_a   1.000
_cell.length_b   1.000
_cell.length_c   1.000
_cell.angle_alpha   90.00
_cell.angle_beta   90.00
_cell.angle_gamma   90.00
#
_symmetry.space_group_name_H-M   'P 1'
#
loop_
_entity.id
_entity.type
_entity.pdbx_description
1 polymer ?
#
loop_
_entity_poly.entity_id
_entity_poly.type
_entity_poly.pdbx_seq_one_letter_code
_entity_poly.pdbx_strand_id
1 'polypeptide(L)'
;MSQGQTLASYIDEDIFGVEKMIYVLKVDVISFIQMNEIGQAVITAYISNLYKLAKDQEWKLMIAFMDPSRTFHDPKSRDEAGRVQL
;
A
#
# COMPACT_ATOMS: atom_id res chain seq x y z
N MET A 1 13.47 9.48 -20.43
CA MET A 1 13.06 8.72 -19.23
C MET A 1 13.43 9.56 -18.02
N SER A 2 12.47 10.25 -17.40
CA SER A 2 12.77 11.14 -16.27
C SER A 2 13.30 10.31 -15.11
N GLN A 3 14.45 10.70 -14.57
CA GLN A 3 15.01 10.26 -13.29
C GLN A 3 14.05 10.71 -12.16
N GLY A 4 12.87 10.10 -12.11
CA GLY A 4 11.83 10.43 -11.15
C GLY A 4 12.32 10.04 -9.77
N GLN A 5 12.51 11.03 -8.90
CA GLN A 5 12.77 10.77 -7.48
C GLN A 5 11.61 9.93 -6.94
N THR A 6 11.95 8.77 -6.39
CA THR A 6 11.01 7.82 -5.81
C THR A 6 11.33 7.68 -4.34
N LEU A 7 10.31 7.75 -3.50
CA LEU A 7 10.43 7.43 -2.08
C LEU A 7 10.25 5.92 -1.93
N ALA A 8 11.35 5.21 -1.70
CA ALA A 8 11.32 3.79 -1.38
C ALA A 8 11.06 3.62 0.12
N SER A 9 10.09 2.78 0.49
CA SER A 9 9.83 2.42 1.88
C SER A 9 9.78 0.92 2.04
N TYR A 10 10.48 0.43 3.04
CA TYR A 10 10.35 -0.94 3.51
C TYR A 10 9.12 -1.08 4.40
N ILE A 11 8.39 -2.17 4.22
CA ILE A 11 7.21 -2.55 4.98
C ILE A 11 7.51 -3.87 5.66
N ASP A 12 7.47 -3.83 6.99
CA ASP A 12 7.74 -4.96 7.86
C ASP A 12 6.60 -5.99 7.82
N GLU A 13 6.93 -7.27 8.00
CA GLU A 13 5.95 -8.35 8.09
C GLU A 13 4.95 -8.14 9.22
N ASP A 14 5.32 -7.43 10.29
CA ASP A 14 4.46 -7.06 11.43
C ASP A 14 3.19 -6.29 11.00
N ILE A 15 3.20 -5.64 9.83
CA ILE A 15 2.12 -4.76 9.38
C ILE A 15 1.06 -5.55 8.59
N PHE A 16 1.49 -6.43 7.68
CA PHE A 16 0.61 -7.12 6.72
C PHE A 16 0.80 -8.64 6.66
N GLY A 17 1.67 -9.21 7.49
CA GLY A 17 2.09 -10.62 7.42
C GLY A 17 3.00 -10.93 6.24
N VAL A 18 3.52 -9.92 5.54
CA VAL A 18 4.45 -10.09 4.42
C VAL A 18 5.37 -8.87 4.31
N GLU A 19 6.66 -9.12 4.19
CA GLU A 19 7.65 -8.09 3.90
C GLU A 19 7.54 -7.61 2.45
N LYS A 20 7.68 -6.30 2.23
CA LYS A 20 7.71 -5.74 0.87
C LYS A 20 8.36 -4.36 0.81
N MET A 21 8.84 -4.04 -0.37
CA MET A 21 9.24 -2.69 -0.74
C MET A 21 8.10 -2.01 -1.49
N ILE A 22 7.76 -0.79 -1.09
CA ILE A 22 6.87 0.09 -1.84
C ILE A 22 7.63 1.29 -2.38
N TYR A 23 7.11 1.83 -3.47
CA TYR A 23 7.69 2.95 -4.17
C TYR A 23 6.61 4.01 -4.36
N VAL A 24 6.78 5.17 -3.72
CA VAL A 24 5.90 6.32 -3.93
C VAL A 24 6.57 7.23 -4.97
N LEU A 25 5.92 7.36 -6.12
CA LEU A 25 6.40 8.18 -7.22
C LEU A 25 5.94 9.64 -7.02
N LYS A 26 6.63 10.57 -7.68
CA LYS A 26 6.22 11.98 -7.70
C LYS A 26 4.77 12.16 -8.16
N VAL A 27 4.30 11.35 -9.11
CA VAL A 27 2.91 11.40 -9.60
C VAL A 27 1.90 11.06 -8.50
N ASP A 28 2.23 10.12 -7.61
CA ASP A 28 1.33 9.74 -6.52
C ASP A 28 1.17 10.88 -5.51
N VAL A 29 2.25 11.62 -5.24
CA VAL A 29 2.23 12.81 -4.37
C VAL A 29 1.40 13.93 -5.01
N ILE A 30 1.53 14.14 -6.32
CA ILE A 30 0.73 15.13 -7.05
C ILE A 30 -0.75 14.75 -6.98
N SER A 31 -1.10 13.49 -7.24
CA SER A 31 -2.49 13.00 -7.13
C SER A 31 -3.07 13.21 -5.74
N PHE A 32 -2.29 12.93 -4.69
CA PHE A 32 -2.70 13.19 -3.31
C PHE A 32 -3.00 14.66 -3.04
N ILE A 33 -2.11 15.58 -3.45
CA ILE A 33 -2.29 17.04 -3.26
C ILE A 33 -3.52 17.55 -4.04
N GLN A 34 -3.80 16.97 -5.20
CA GLN A 34 -4.92 17.35 -6.04
C GLN A 34 -6.26 16.71 -5.63
N MET A 35 -6.29 15.90 -4.56
CA MET A 35 -7.45 15.11 -4.15
C MET A 35 -7.97 14.16 -5.25
N ASN A 36 -7.07 13.71 -6.12
CA ASN A 36 -7.36 12.66 -7.10
C ASN A 36 -7.29 11.28 -6.44
N GLU A 37 -7.64 10.25 -7.20
CA GLU A 37 -7.44 8.87 -6.77
C GLU A 37 -5.98 8.63 -6.36
N ILE A 38 -5.81 8.05 -5.17
CA ILE A 38 -4.51 7.81 -4.57
C ILE A 38 -4.04 6.39 -4.87
N GLY A 39 -2.79 6.25 -5.30
CA GLY A 39 -2.20 4.95 -5.58
C GLY A 39 -2.05 4.09 -4.32
N GLN A 40 -2.09 2.77 -4.50
CA GLN A 40 -1.95 1.79 -3.41
C GLN A 40 -0.64 1.96 -2.61
N ALA A 41 0.44 2.44 -3.25
CA ALA A 41 1.70 2.71 -2.56
C ALA A 41 1.56 3.79 -1.49
N VAL A 42 0.80 4.87 -1.77
CA VAL A 42 0.54 5.95 -0.80
C VAL A 42 -0.32 5.45 0.36
N ILE A 43 -1.35 4.66 0.06
CA ILE A 43 -2.21 4.03 1.08
C ILE A 43 -1.36 3.12 1.98
N THR A 44 -0.49 2.29 1.39
CA THR A 44 0.38 1.37 2.13
C THR A 44 1.38 2.12 3.01
N ALA A 45 1.98 3.20 2.51
CA ALA A 45 2.87 4.06 3.28
C ALA A 45 2.14 4.69 4.48
N TYR A 46 0.90 5.15 4.28
CA TYR A 46 0.09 5.74 5.33
C TYR A 46 -0.31 4.72 6.40
N ILE A 47 -0.74 3.52 6.01
CA ILE A 47 -1.04 2.43 6.95
C ILE A 47 0.19 2.05 7.77
N SER A 48 1.38 1.97 7.14
CA SER A 48 2.64 1.72 7.86
C SER A 48 2.91 2.78 8.93
N ASN A 49 2.63 4.05 8.62
CA ASN A 49 2.73 5.12 9.60
C ASN A 49 1.70 4.96 10.74
N LEU A 50 0.44 4.64 10.43
CA LEU A 50 -0.59 4.39 11.44
C LEU A 50 -0.24 3.21 12.35
N TYR A 51 0.31 2.13 11.80
CA TYR A 51 0.76 0.98 12.57
C TYR A 51 1.83 1.37 13.58
N LYS A 52 2.83 2.18 13.18
CA LYS A 52 3.87 2.68 14.10
C LYS A 52 3.27 3.50 15.24
N LEU A 53 2.33 4.39 14.93
CA LEU A 53 1.62 5.19 15.94
C LEU A 53 0.78 4.32 16.89
N ALA A 54 0.15 3.26 16.39
CA ALA A 54 -0.66 2.34 17.18
C ALA A 54 0.18 1.36 18.02
N LYS A 55 1.38 0.99 17.55
CA LYS A 55 2.32 0.08 18.25
C LYS A 55 2.83 0.67 19.56
N ASP A 56 2.93 2.01 19.63
CA ASP A 56 3.33 2.73 20.83
C ASP A 56 2.18 2.87 21.85
N GLN A 57 1.00 2.34 21.54
CA GLN A 57 -0.16 2.27 22.44
C GLN A 57 -0.55 0.80 22.71
N GLU A 58 -1.36 0.55 23.74
CA GLU A 58 -1.84 -0.81 24.11
C GLU A 58 -2.66 -1.52 23.00
N TRP A 59 -2.85 -0.89 21.84
CA TRP A 59 -3.74 -1.32 20.77
C TRP A 59 -3.10 -2.34 19.82
N LYS A 60 -1.81 -2.67 20.00
CA LYS A 60 -1.07 -3.59 19.13
C LYS A 60 -1.75 -4.95 18.96
N LEU A 61 -2.46 -5.45 19.98
CA LEU A 61 -3.16 -6.74 19.94
C LEU A 61 -4.62 -6.65 19.47
N MET A 62 -5.15 -5.44 19.26
CA MET A 62 -6.56 -5.23 18.90
C MET A 62 -6.78 -4.78 17.45
N ILE A 63 -5.72 -4.38 16.75
CA ILE A 63 -5.82 -3.83 15.39
C ILE A 63 -4.93 -4.64 14.45
N ALA A 64 -5.49 -5.07 13.33
CA ALA A 64 -4.76 -5.64 12.21
C ALA A 64 -5.10 -4.86 10.93
N PHE A 65 -4.11 -4.66 10.06
CA PHE A 65 -4.28 -3.97 8.80
C PHE A 65 -4.29 -4.96 7.64
N MET A 66 -5.13 -4.69 6.64
CA MET A 66 -5.18 -5.48 5.42
C MET A 66 -4.34 -4.81 4.33
N ASP A 67 -3.55 -5.62 3.63
CA ASP A 67 -2.71 -5.18 2.53
C ASP A 67 -3.57 -4.67 1.35
N PRO A 68 -3.49 -3.37 0.98
CA PRO A 68 -4.25 -2.81 -0.13
C PRO A 68 -3.99 -3.49 -1.47
N SER A 69 -2.78 -4.07 -1.65
CA SER A 69 -2.44 -4.78 -2.89
C SER A 69 -3.08 -6.17 -2.97
N ARG A 70 -3.54 -6.72 -1.83
CA ARG A 70 -4.20 -8.03 -1.75
C ARG A 70 -5.71 -7.95 -1.65
N THR A 71 -6.28 -6.78 -1.38
CA THR A 71 -7.73 -6.58 -1.44
C THR A 71 -8.28 -6.59 -2.86
N PHE A 72 -7.41 -6.43 -3.87
CA PHE A 72 -7.76 -6.51 -5.27
C PHE A 72 -7.49 -7.92 -5.83
N HIS A 73 -8.15 -8.92 -5.24
CA HIS A 73 -8.41 -10.18 -5.93
C HIS A 73 -9.93 -10.38 -5.89
N ASP A 74 -10.65 -9.67 -6.75
CA ASP A 74 -11.95 -10.21 -7.18
C ASP A 74 -11.60 -11.49 -7.96
N PRO A 75 -12.06 -12.68 -7.53
CA PRO A 75 -11.86 -13.91 -8.30
C PRO A 75 -12.41 -13.80 -9.72
N LYS A 76 -13.27 -12.82 -10.00
CA LYS A 76 -13.84 -12.48 -11.31
C LYS A 76 -13.09 -11.34 -12.03
N SER A 77 -12.12 -10.68 -11.37
CA SER A 77 -11.27 -9.70 -12.03
C SER A 77 -10.41 -10.40 -13.06
N ARG A 78 -10.35 -9.79 -14.24
CA ARG A 78 -9.54 -10.29 -15.35
C ARG A 78 -8.07 -9.96 -15.09
N ASP A 79 -7.19 -10.91 -15.31
CA ASP A 79 -5.74 -10.67 -15.35
C ASP A 79 -5.39 -9.66 -16.46
N GLU A 80 -4.12 -9.25 -16.54
CA GLU A 80 -3.63 -8.33 -17.59
C GLU A 80 -3.88 -8.85 -19.02
N ALA A 81 -4.16 -10.15 -19.17
CA ALA A 81 -4.51 -10.82 -20.42
C ALA A 81 -6.03 -11.06 -20.59
N GLY A 82 -6.88 -10.50 -19.73
CA GLY A 82 -8.33 -10.62 -19.84
C GLY A 82 -8.93 -11.90 -19.24
N ARG A 83 -8.16 -12.75 -18.56
CA ARG A 83 -8.58 -14.07 -18.06
C ARG A 83 -8.99 -14.03 -16.60
N VAL A 84 -10.06 -14.74 -16.29
CA VAL A 84 -10.51 -14.97 -14.92
C VAL A 84 -9.73 -16.17 -14.37
N GLN A 85 -9.02 -16.01 -13.25
CA GLN A 85 -8.35 -17.12 -12.57
C GLN A 85 -9.43 -17.92 -11.81
N LEU A 86 -9.81 -19.08 -12.38
CA LEU A 86 -10.71 -20.05 -11.78
C LEU A 86 -10.01 -20.87 -10.69
#